data_AF-A0A365ZAT4-F1
#
_entry.id   AF-A0A365ZAT4-F1
#
_cell.length_a   1.000
_cell.length_b   1.000
_cell.length_c   1.000
_cell.angle_alpha   90.00
_cell.angle_beta   90.00
_cell.angle_gamma   90.00
#
_symmetry.space_group_name_H-M   'P 1'
#
loop_
_entity.id
_entity.type
_entity.pdbx_description
1 polymer ?
#
loop_
_entity_poly.entity_id
_entity_poly.type
_entity_poly.pdbx_seq_one_letter_code
_entity_poly.pdbx_strand_id
1 'polypeptide(L)'
;MTGSGSGHSDGRTERWREHRAARRAEFVDAAFRAIDKHGPGVGMAEIAREAGVAKPRLYRHFADKAELHEAVSRRTFALVRDRLAPALTEPAPLRVRVRMSVRAYVGVLAEHPNVFRFVCAARAGEQARAERTAAAGPIAAMLDEYLRAFGVDSRGAAPWAHGLVGAVEAAGNWWLDHPGLPEEEIVDYLTTLVGGAIEAVLRSEGVELGPDEPVDLQRKETHGSQA
;
A
#
# COMPACT_ATOMS: atom_id res chain seq x y z
N MET A 1 -0.76 -56.97 -12.23
CA MET A 1 -1.76 -56.41 -11.29
C MET A 1 -1.07 -55.41 -10.38
N THR A 2 -1.81 -54.36 -9.99
CA THR A 2 -1.41 -53.16 -9.20
C THR A 2 -0.65 -52.10 -10.02
N GLY A 3 -1.02 -50.83 -10.04
CA GLY A 3 -2.16 -50.12 -9.46
C GLY A 3 -2.04 -48.65 -9.92
N SER A 4 -2.94 -48.20 -10.77
CA SER A 4 -3.02 -46.81 -11.20
C SER A 4 -4.09 -46.13 -10.35
N GLY A 5 -3.71 -45.16 -9.51
CA GLY A 5 -4.63 -44.55 -8.58
C GLY A 5 -4.04 -43.37 -7.80
N SER A 6 -3.80 -42.24 -8.47
CA SER A 6 -3.70 -40.92 -7.80
C SER A 6 -3.65 -39.80 -8.85
N GLY A 7 -4.72 -38.99 -8.93
CA GLY A 7 -4.75 -37.82 -9.82
C GLY A 7 -6.10 -37.09 -9.93
N HIS A 8 -7.20 -37.68 -9.44
CA HIS A 8 -8.56 -37.13 -9.61
C HIS A 8 -9.16 -36.44 -8.37
N SER A 9 -8.49 -36.43 -7.22
CA SER A 9 -8.96 -35.79 -5.97
C SER A 9 -8.44 -34.37 -5.76
N ASP A 10 -7.32 -34.00 -6.40
CA ASP A 10 -6.62 -32.73 -6.13
C ASP A 10 -7.31 -31.54 -6.80
N GLY A 11 -7.66 -31.67 -8.09
CA GLY A 11 -8.31 -30.60 -8.85
C GLY A 11 -9.72 -30.20 -8.36
N ARG A 12 -10.45 -31.09 -7.66
CA ARG A 12 -11.73 -30.73 -7.03
C ARG A 12 -11.52 -29.93 -5.75
N THR A 13 -10.47 -30.26 -4.99
CA THR A 13 -10.12 -29.59 -3.74
C THR A 13 -9.56 -28.19 -4.01
N GLU A 14 -8.72 -28.06 -5.03
CA GLU A 14 -8.18 -26.79 -5.51
C GLU A 14 -9.28 -25.85 -6.02
N ARG A 15 -10.13 -26.32 -6.96
CA ARG A 15 -11.28 -25.53 -7.46
C ARG A 15 -12.24 -25.09 -6.35
N TRP A 16 -12.44 -25.93 -5.33
CA TRP A 16 -13.29 -25.58 -4.20
C TRP A 16 -12.64 -24.52 -3.29
N ARG A 17 -11.31 -24.57 -3.10
CA ARG A 17 -10.55 -23.53 -2.39
C ARG A 17 -10.57 -22.21 -3.15
N GLU A 18 -10.33 -22.24 -4.46
CA GLU A 18 -10.41 -21.07 -5.35
C GLU A 18 -11.80 -20.45 -5.32
N HIS A 19 -12.86 -21.26 -5.48
CA HIS A 19 -14.23 -20.77 -5.42
C HIS A 19 -14.57 -20.16 -4.05
N ARG A 20 -14.10 -20.76 -2.94
CA ARG A 20 -14.28 -20.17 -1.60
C ARG A 20 -13.50 -18.86 -1.44
N ALA A 21 -12.28 -18.77 -1.98
CA ALA A 21 -11.46 -17.56 -1.93
C ALA A 21 -12.10 -16.43 -2.76
N ALA A 22 -12.57 -16.72 -3.97
CA ALA A 22 -13.29 -15.78 -4.83
C ALA A 22 -14.56 -15.26 -4.14
N ARG A 23 -15.35 -16.18 -3.56
CA ARG A 23 -16.55 -15.78 -2.79
C ARG A 23 -16.21 -14.92 -1.59
N ARG A 24 -15.12 -15.23 -0.90
CA ARG A 24 -14.65 -14.42 0.22
C ARG A 24 -14.28 -13.02 -0.26
N ALA A 25 -13.55 -12.89 -1.38
CA ALA A 25 -13.20 -11.60 -1.96
C ALA A 25 -14.45 -10.76 -2.30
N GLU A 26 -15.48 -11.36 -2.91
CA GLU A 26 -16.77 -10.68 -3.17
C GLU A 26 -17.39 -10.08 -1.90
N PHE A 27 -17.31 -10.79 -0.77
CA PHE A 27 -17.82 -10.29 0.50
C PHE A 27 -16.95 -9.19 1.10
N VAL A 28 -15.63 -9.24 0.91
CA VAL A 28 -14.75 -8.14 1.31
C VAL A 28 -15.01 -6.89 0.46
N ASP A 29 -15.25 -7.05 -0.85
CA ASP A 29 -15.64 -5.95 -1.73
C ASP A 29 -16.96 -5.32 -1.32
N ALA A 30 -17.96 -6.14 -0.98
CA ALA A 30 -19.23 -5.66 -0.46
C ALA A 30 -19.08 -4.95 0.88
N ALA A 31 -18.27 -5.50 1.80
CA ALA A 31 -17.97 -4.85 3.06
C ALA A 31 -17.29 -3.49 2.85
N PHE A 32 -16.31 -3.41 1.94
CA PHE A 32 -15.67 -2.15 1.60
C PHE A 32 -16.69 -1.12 1.10
N ARG A 33 -17.57 -1.48 0.14
CA ARG A 33 -18.61 -0.56 -0.35
C ARG A 33 -19.58 -0.12 0.76
N ALA A 34 -19.96 -1.05 1.64
CA ALA A 34 -20.84 -0.76 2.76
C ALA A 34 -20.18 0.25 3.72
N ILE A 35 -18.91 0.04 4.07
CA ILE A 35 -18.13 0.94 4.92
C ILE A 35 -17.98 2.31 4.26
N ASP A 36 -17.65 2.33 2.97
CA ASP A 36 -17.43 3.56 2.22
C ASP A 36 -18.70 4.43 2.20
N LYS A 37 -19.86 3.79 1.97
CA LYS A 37 -21.16 4.45 1.90
C LYS A 37 -21.75 4.83 3.27
N HIS A 38 -21.61 3.97 4.27
CA HIS A 38 -22.32 4.07 5.55
C HIS A 38 -21.43 4.51 6.72
N GLY A 39 -20.12 4.63 6.50
CA GLY A 39 -19.16 5.04 7.52
C GLY A 39 -18.55 3.87 8.30
N PRO A 40 -17.55 4.16 9.15
CA PRO A 40 -16.78 3.16 9.90
C PRO A 40 -17.60 2.41 10.96
N GLY A 41 -18.78 2.91 11.32
CA GLY A 41 -19.69 2.28 12.28
C GLY A 41 -20.57 1.17 11.70
N VAL A 42 -20.45 0.85 10.41
CA VAL A 42 -21.35 -0.10 9.74
C VAL A 42 -21.37 -1.48 10.41
N GLY A 43 -22.57 -2.04 10.53
CA GLY A 43 -22.80 -3.34 11.15
C GLY A 43 -22.77 -4.50 10.15
N MET A 44 -22.70 -5.72 10.69
CA MET A 44 -22.73 -6.95 9.89
C MET A 44 -24.04 -7.12 9.11
N ALA A 45 -25.14 -6.51 9.57
CA ALA A 45 -26.42 -6.59 8.88
C ALA A 45 -26.42 -5.75 7.59
N GLU A 46 -25.90 -4.52 7.65
CA GLU A 46 -25.76 -3.66 6.48
C GLU A 46 -24.77 -4.24 5.47
N ILE A 47 -23.65 -4.83 5.93
CA ILE A 47 -22.68 -5.50 5.05
C ILE A 47 -23.32 -6.69 4.34
N ALA A 48 -24.10 -7.51 5.04
CA ALA A 48 -24.80 -8.64 4.43
C ALA A 48 -25.82 -8.17 3.37
N ARG A 49 -26.52 -7.06 3.63
CA ARG A 49 -27.42 -6.43 2.67
C ARG A 49 -26.69 -5.91 1.44
N GLU A 50 -25.55 -5.22 1.61
CA GLU A 50 -24.69 -4.75 0.51
C GLU A 50 -24.13 -5.92 -0.32
N ALA A 51 -23.88 -7.05 0.33
CA ALA A 51 -23.44 -8.29 -0.32
C ALA A 51 -24.60 -9.09 -0.98
N GLY A 52 -25.86 -8.68 -0.80
CA GLY A 52 -27.02 -9.41 -1.32
C GLY A 52 -27.22 -10.81 -0.69
N VAL A 53 -26.78 -11.00 0.55
CA VAL A 53 -26.86 -12.30 1.25
C VAL A 53 -27.50 -12.19 2.63
N ALA A 54 -28.03 -13.31 3.12
CA ALA A 54 -28.47 -13.40 4.51
C ALA A 54 -27.28 -13.33 5.47
N LYS A 55 -27.46 -12.67 6.63
CA LYS A 55 -26.43 -12.51 7.68
C LYS A 55 -25.73 -13.83 8.04
N PRO A 56 -26.42 -14.98 8.25
CA PRO A 56 -25.74 -16.25 8.56
C PRO A 56 -24.80 -16.75 7.45
N ARG A 57 -25.02 -16.38 6.18
CA ARG A 57 -24.14 -16.76 5.08
C ARG A 57 -22.81 -16.02 5.14
N LEU A 58 -22.81 -14.76 5.58
CA LEU A 58 -21.59 -13.97 5.79
C LEU A 58 -20.73 -14.56 6.92
N TYR A 59 -21.34 -14.94 8.05
CA TYR A 59 -20.66 -15.57 9.19
C TYR A 59 -20.03 -16.94 8.87
N ARG A 60 -20.44 -17.60 7.78
CA ARG A 60 -19.75 -18.84 7.34
C ARG A 60 -18.37 -18.58 6.74
N HIS A 61 -18.09 -17.36 6.31
CA HIS A 61 -16.83 -16.97 5.69
C HIS A 61 -15.92 -16.18 6.63
N PHE A 62 -16.47 -15.54 7.65
CA PHE A 62 -15.72 -14.77 8.64
C PHE A 62 -16.15 -15.23 10.04
N ALA A 63 -15.20 -15.72 10.82
CA ALA A 63 -15.40 -16.20 12.18
C ALA A 63 -15.93 -15.08 13.09
N ASP A 64 -15.42 -13.86 12.92
CA ASP A 64 -15.83 -12.68 13.68
C ASP A 64 -15.67 -11.37 12.89
N LYS A 65 -15.97 -10.25 13.57
CA LYS A 65 -15.83 -8.89 13.02
C LYS A 65 -14.35 -8.52 12.80
N ALA A 66 -13.42 -9.05 13.59
CA ALA A 66 -12.00 -8.75 13.47
C ALA A 66 -11.41 -9.37 12.20
N GLU A 67 -11.80 -10.59 11.85
CA GLU A 67 -11.38 -11.25 10.62
C GLU A 67 -11.88 -10.51 9.37
N LEU A 68 -13.12 -10.00 9.41
CA LEU A 68 -13.65 -9.16 8.34
C LEU A 68 -12.90 -7.83 8.25
N HIS A 69 -12.63 -7.20 9.39
CA HIS A 69 -11.87 -5.96 9.47
C HIS A 69 -10.47 -6.13 8.84
N GLU A 70 -9.78 -7.20 9.21
CA GLU A 70 -8.46 -7.55 8.68
C GLU A 70 -8.50 -7.78 7.16
N ALA A 71 -9.53 -8.46 6.66
CA ALA A 71 -9.72 -8.67 5.23
C ALA A 71 -9.96 -7.36 4.47
N VAL A 72 -10.78 -6.45 5.02
CA VAL A 72 -11.01 -5.12 4.44
C VAL A 72 -9.73 -4.27 4.50
N SER A 73 -8.96 -4.36 5.58
CA SER A 73 -7.66 -3.68 5.71
C SER A 73 -6.71 -4.12 4.61
N ARG A 74 -6.51 -5.43 4.42
CA ARG A 74 -5.68 -5.96 3.32
C ARG A 74 -6.13 -5.49 1.94
N ARG A 75 -7.43 -5.49 1.66
CA ARG A 75 -7.99 -4.96 0.40
C ARG A 75 -7.66 -3.48 0.23
N THR A 76 -7.78 -2.69 1.30
CA THR A 76 -7.52 -1.25 1.27
C THR A 76 -6.04 -0.97 1.01
N PHE A 77 -5.12 -1.70 1.66
CA PHE A 77 -3.69 -1.60 1.36
C PHE A 77 -3.35 -2.06 -0.06
N ALA A 78 -4.04 -3.09 -0.57
CA ALA A 78 -3.90 -3.50 -1.96
C ALA A 78 -4.29 -2.37 -2.93
N LEU A 79 -5.42 -1.69 -2.69
CA LEU A 79 -5.85 -0.54 -3.49
C LEU A 79 -4.79 0.57 -3.50
N VAL A 80 -4.25 0.94 -2.34
CA VAL A 80 -3.18 1.96 -2.23
C VAL A 80 -1.94 1.54 -3.02
N ARG A 81 -1.48 0.30 -2.84
CA ARG A 81 -0.32 -0.24 -3.56
C ARG A 81 -0.54 -0.22 -5.07
N ASP A 82 -1.70 -0.66 -5.53
CA ASP A 82 -2.01 -0.75 -6.96
C ASP A 82 -2.11 0.65 -7.59
N ARG A 83 -2.58 1.67 -6.85
CA ARG A 83 -2.58 3.08 -7.27
C ARG A 83 -1.19 3.71 -7.24
N LEU A 84 -0.31 3.29 -6.33
CA LEU A 84 1.07 3.76 -6.24
C LEU A 84 2.00 3.14 -7.29
N ALA A 85 1.71 1.92 -7.75
CA ALA A 85 2.62 1.15 -8.60
C ALA A 85 3.11 1.91 -9.84
N PRO A 86 2.26 2.60 -10.65
CA PRO A 86 2.72 3.34 -11.82
C PRO A 86 3.74 4.45 -11.48
N ALA A 87 3.50 5.20 -10.40
CA ALA A 87 4.38 6.28 -9.96
C ALA A 87 5.75 5.78 -9.48
N LEU A 88 5.82 4.53 -9.01
CA LEU A 88 7.06 3.90 -8.58
C LEU A 88 7.84 3.26 -9.74
N THR A 89 7.20 2.92 -10.85
CA THR A 89 7.86 2.20 -11.96
C THR A 89 8.21 3.07 -13.17
N GLU A 90 7.49 4.16 -13.40
CA GLU A 90 7.73 5.01 -14.57
C GLU A 90 8.99 5.89 -14.41
N PRO A 91 9.85 5.99 -15.44
CA PRO A 91 11.00 6.90 -15.42
C PRO A 91 10.56 8.36 -15.32
N ALA A 92 10.95 9.04 -14.26
CA ALA A 92 10.71 10.48 -14.05
C ALA A 92 11.70 11.06 -13.03
N PRO A 93 11.93 12.39 -13.02
CA PRO A 93 12.69 13.06 -11.97
C PRO A 93 12.16 12.72 -10.58
N LEU A 94 13.06 12.63 -9.60
CA LEU A 94 12.73 12.20 -8.24
C LEU A 94 11.56 13.01 -7.65
N ARG A 95 11.60 14.34 -7.78
CA ARG A 95 10.51 15.22 -7.30
C ARG A 95 9.16 14.92 -7.95
N VAL A 96 9.16 14.63 -9.25
CA VAL A 96 7.95 14.27 -9.99
C VAL A 96 7.41 12.93 -9.49
N ARG A 97 8.27 11.91 -9.31
CA ARG A 97 7.87 10.61 -8.76
C ARG A 97 7.29 10.73 -7.36
N VAL A 98 7.96 11.49 -6.48
CA VAL A 98 7.47 11.76 -5.12
C VAL A 98 6.08 12.41 -5.16
N ARG A 99 5.89 13.47 -5.96
CA ARG A 99 4.59 14.13 -6.09
C ARG A 99 3.51 13.18 -6.60
N MET A 100 3.82 12.40 -7.64
CA MET A 100 2.88 11.43 -8.21
C MET A 100 2.47 10.35 -7.21
N SER A 101 3.43 9.80 -6.45
CA SER A 101 3.16 8.84 -5.38
C SER A 101 2.31 9.44 -4.27
N VAL A 102 2.66 10.65 -3.80
CA VAL A 102 1.90 11.35 -2.76
C VAL A 102 0.47 11.63 -3.24
N ARG A 103 0.28 12.15 -4.45
CA ARG A 103 -1.05 12.39 -5.02
C ARG A 103 -1.86 11.10 -5.15
N ALA A 104 -1.26 10.00 -5.61
CA ALA A 104 -1.95 8.73 -5.71
C ALA A 104 -2.41 8.21 -4.33
N TYR A 105 -1.57 8.34 -3.30
CA TYR A 105 -1.95 8.00 -1.93
C TYR A 105 -3.07 8.88 -1.39
N VAL A 106 -2.91 10.22 -1.45
CA VAL A 106 -3.89 11.17 -0.94
C VAL A 106 -5.22 11.03 -1.68
N GLY A 107 -5.20 10.84 -3.00
CA GLY A 107 -6.41 10.62 -3.80
C GLY A 107 -7.21 9.40 -3.34
N VAL A 108 -6.54 8.31 -2.93
CA VAL A 108 -7.23 7.14 -2.38
C VAL A 108 -7.85 7.42 -1.01
N LEU A 109 -7.20 8.26 -0.18
CA LEU A 109 -7.78 8.73 1.09
C LEU A 109 -9.00 9.62 0.84
N ALA A 110 -8.93 10.50 -0.15
CA ALA A 110 -9.99 11.42 -0.55
C ALA A 110 -11.21 10.69 -1.14
N GLU A 111 -10.96 9.66 -1.96
CA GLU A 111 -11.98 8.80 -2.58
C GLU A 111 -12.70 7.95 -1.53
N HIS A 112 -11.99 7.44 -0.52
CA HIS A 112 -12.52 6.46 0.43
C HIS A 112 -12.28 6.81 1.92
N PRO A 113 -12.65 8.00 2.38
CA PRO A 113 -12.28 8.49 3.73
C PRO A 113 -12.88 7.62 4.84
N ASN A 114 -14.08 7.08 4.64
CA ASN A 114 -14.75 6.20 5.60
C ASN A 114 -14.04 4.86 5.76
N VAL A 115 -13.50 4.31 4.66
CA VAL A 115 -12.72 3.08 4.72
C VAL A 115 -11.40 3.31 5.46
N PHE A 116 -10.72 4.43 5.22
CA PHE A 116 -9.50 4.73 5.97
C PHE A 116 -9.75 4.94 7.45
N ARG A 117 -10.82 5.65 7.83
CA ARG A 117 -11.22 5.77 9.24
C ARG A 117 -11.52 4.40 9.86
N PHE A 118 -12.19 3.52 9.12
CA PHE A 118 -12.47 2.15 9.57
C PHE A 118 -11.17 1.36 9.79
N VAL A 119 -10.26 1.37 8.82
CA VAL A 119 -8.99 0.64 8.89
C VAL A 119 -8.12 1.19 10.03
N CYS A 120 -8.04 2.52 10.18
CA CYS A 120 -7.25 3.16 11.22
C CYS A 120 -7.76 2.89 12.64
N ALA A 121 -9.07 2.83 12.83
CA ALA A 121 -9.68 2.57 14.13
C ALA A 121 -9.29 1.21 14.75
N ALA A 122 -8.87 0.23 13.95
CA ALA A 122 -8.41 -1.07 14.46
C ALA A 122 -6.89 -1.30 14.31
N ARG A 123 -6.10 -0.26 14.00
CA ARG A 123 -4.63 -0.38 13.93
C ARG A 123 -4.01 -0.50 15.32
N ALA A 124 -4.12 -1.69 15.92
CA ALA A 124 -3.29 -2.14 17.03
C ALA A 124 -2.95 -3.62 16.83
N GLY A 125 -1.67 -3.96 16.77
CA GLY A 125 -1.21 -5.36 16.68
C GLY A 125 -0.24 -5.66 15.53
N GLU A 126 0.08 -6.95 15.37
CA GLU A 126 1.10 -7.45 14.44
C GLU A 126 0.76 -7.20 12.96
N GLN A 127 -0.51 -7.30 12.58
CA GLN A 127 -0.95 -7.14 11.19
C GLN A 127 -0.69 -5.72 10.66
N ALA A 128 -1.03 -4.69 11.44
CA ALA A 128 -0.77 -3.30 11.06
C ALA A 128 0.74 -3.01 10.96
N ARG A 129 1.58 -3.77 11.68
CA ARG A 129 3.04 -3.70 11.55
C ARG A 129 3.49 -4.40 10.26
N ALA A 130 2.95 -5.59 9.96
CA ALA A 130 3.24 -6.32 8.74
C ALA A 130 2.85 -5.53 7.47
N GLU A 131 1.70 -4.85 7.47
CA GLU A 131 1.25 -4.01 6.36
C GLU A 131 2.16 -2.79 6.15
N ARG A 132 2.60 -2.13 7.23
CA ARG A 132 3.61 -1.06 7.16
C ARG A 132 4.94 -1.56 6.61
N THR A 133 5.38 -2.74 7.03
CA THR A 133 6.59 -3.39 6.48
C THR A 133 6.43 -3.71 5.01
N ALA A 134 5.28 -4.23 4.58
CA ALA A 134 5.00 -4.50 3.18
C ALA A 134 4.99 -3.20 2.35
N ALA A 135 4.41 -2.12 2.86
CA ALA A 135 4.40 -0.81 2.19
C ALA A 135 5.79 -0.17 2.11
N ALA A 136 6.63 -0.34 3.13
CA ALA A 136 8.01 0.17 3.14
C ALA A 136 8.94 -0.62 2.19
N GLY A 137 8.63 -1.88 1.89
CA GLY A 137 9.48 -2.77 1.07
C GLY A 137 9.87 -2.18 -0.29
N PRO A 138 8.92 -1.78 -1.16
CA PRO A 138 9.23 -1.18 -2.46
C PRO A 138 10.06 0.10 -2.36
N ILE A 139 9.78 0.94 -1.34
CA ILE A 139 10.51 2.19 -1.11
C ILE A 139 11.95 1.88 -0.65
N ALA A 140 12.13 0.90 0.23
CA ALA A 140 13.43 0.45 0.69
C ALA A 140 14.26 -0.15 -0.45
N ALA A 141 13.64 -0.97 -1.32
CA ALA A 141 14.30 -1.54 -2.50
C ALA A 141 14.76 -0.46 -3.48
N MET A 142 13.91 0.55 -3.71
CA MET A 142 14.27 1.71 -4.51
C MET A 142 15.45 2.46 -3.86
N LEU A 143 15.37 2.84 -2.58
CA LEU A 143 16.47 3.54 -1.91
C LEU A 143 17.77 2.72 -1.93
N ASP A 144 17.71 1.41 -1.72
CA ASP A 144 18.88 0.51 -1.81
C ASP A 144 19.51 0.54 -3.20
N GLU A 145 18.71 0.44 -4.27
CA GLU A 145 19.19 0.51 -5.65
C GLU A 145 19.88 1.84 -5.95
N TYR A 146 19.28 2.95 -5.54
CA TYR A 146 19.84 4.29 -5.71
C TYR A 146 21.17 4.44 -4.96
N LEU A 147 21.21 4.12 -3.67
CA LEU A 147 22.43 4.27 -2.86
C LEU A 147 23.57 3.41 -3.41
N ARG A 148 23.28 2.17 -3.81
CA ARG A 148 24.27 1.30 -4.46
C ARG A 148 24.77 1.86 -5.79
N ALA A 149 23.90 2.47 -6.60
CA ALA A 149 24.30 3.09 -7.86
C ALA A 149 25.30 4.24 -7.67
N PHE A 150 25.24 4.94 -6.53
CA PHE A 150 26.19 5.99 -6.15
C PHE A 150 27.37 5.50 -5.30
N GLY A 151 27.52 4.19 -5.10
CA GLY A 151 28.63 3.61 -4.31
C GLY A 151 28.52 3.84 -2.80
N VAL A 152 27.32 4.12 -2.31
CA VAL A 152 27.01 4.45 -0.91
C VAL A 152 26.54 3.21 -0.13
N ASP A 153 26.79 3.19 1.19
CA ASP A 153 26.24 2.16 2.07
C ASP A 153 24.70 2.24 2.15
N SER A 154 24.02 1.17 1.75
CA SER A 154 22.56 1.13 1.68
C SER A 154 21.88 0.63 2.95
N ARG A 155 22.63 0.37 4.05
CA ARG A 155 22.06 -0.11 5.33
C ARG A 155 20.96 0.79 5.91
N GLY A 156 20.99 2.08 5.59
CA GLY A 156 19.96 3.05 6.00
C GLY A 156 18.64 2.93 5.24
N ALA A 157 18.60 2.26 4.08
CA ALA A 157 17.43 2.24 3.19
C ALA A 157 16.15 1.74 3.87
N ALA A 158 16.25 0.63 4.61
CA ALA A 158 15.11 0.03 5.32
C ALA A 158 14.56 0.93 6.45
N PRO A 159 15.36 1.40 7.42
CA PRO A 159 14.84 2.29 8.47
C PRO A 159 14.32 3.63 7.92
N TRP A 160 14.94 4.20 6.88
CA TRP A 160 14.44 5.42 6.25
C TRP A 160 13.10 5.21 5.54
N ALA A 161 12.95 4.14 4.75
CA ALA A 161 11.69 3.80 4.11
C ALA A 161 10.56 3.62 5.13
N HIS A 162 10.85 2.95 6.26
CA HIS A 162 9.89 2.81 7.35
C HIS A 162 9.50 4.14 7.99
N GLY A 163 10.47 5.03 8.22
CA GLY A 163 10.22 6.38 8.73
C GLY A 163 9.33 7.20 7.79
N LEU A 164 9.63 7.16 6.49
CA LEU A 164 8.86 7.86 5.45
C LEU A 164 7.42 7.36 5.37
N VAL A 165 7.20 6.04 5.32
CA VAL A 165 5.84 5.46 5.32
C VAL A 165 5.08 5.86 6.57
N GLY A 166 5.72 5.77 7.74
CA GLY A 166 5.09 6.16 9.00
C GLY A 166 4.70 7.64 9.04
N ALA A 167 5.56 8.54 8.53
CA ALA A 167 5.30 9.97 8.48
C ALA A 167 4.14 10.30 7.53
N VAL A 168 4.12 9.72 6.33
CA VAL A 168 3.04 9.90 5.34
C VAL A 168 1.71 9.37 5.88
N GLU A 169 1.70 8.17 6.48
CA GLU A 169 0.50 7.61 7.12
C GLU A 169 -0.03 8.50 8.25
N ALA A 170 0.86 9.01 9.12
CA ALA A 170 0.47 9.86 10.25
C ALA A 170 -0.16 11.18 9.77
N ALA A 171 0.45 11.83 8.77
CA ALA A 171 -0.06 13.06 8.20
C ALA A 171 -1.37 12.86 7.40
N GLY A 172 -1.49 11.76 6.64
CA GLY A 172 -2.72 11.42 5.94
C GLY A 172 -3.89 11.15 6.90
N ASN A 173 -3.63 10.45 8.00
CA ASN A 173 -4.62 10.22 9.05
C ASN A 173 -5.05 11.52 9.73
N TRP A 174 -4.09 12.40 10.04
CA TRP A 174 -4.40 13.73 10.57
C TRP A 174 -5.29 14.50 9.59
N TRP A 175 -4.96 14.52 8.30
CA TRP A 175 -5.73 15.23 7.28
C TRP A 175 -7.20 14.78 7.19
N LEU A 176 -7.48 13.47 7.32
CA LEU A 176 -8.84 12.94 7.29
C LEU A 176 -9.75 13.54 8.39
N ASP A 177 -9.19 14.01 9.49
CA ASP A 177 -9.94 14.63 10.60
C ASP A 177 -9.93 16.17 10.54
N HIS A 178 -9.28 16.76 9.52
CA HIS A 178 -9.09 18.20 9.37
C HIS A 178 -9.60 18.69 7.99
N PRO A 179 -10.94 18.78 7.78
CA PRO A 179 -11.55 19.06 6.48
C PRO A 179 -11.29 20.48 5.93
N GLY A 180 -10.63 21.35 6.71
CA GLY A 180 -10.28 22.71 6.28
C GLY A 180 -9.08 22.80 5.35
N LEU A 181 -8.31 21.72 5.20
CA LEU A 181 -7.13 21.69 4.34
C LEU A 181 -7.45 21.04 2.98
N PRO A 182 -7.32 21.75 1.85
CA PRO A 182 -7.54 21.19 0.52
C PRO A 182 -6.61 20.03 0.18
N GLU A 183 -7.07 19.14 -0.71
CA GLU A 183 -6.31 17.96 -1.16
C GLU A 183 -4.95 18.34 -1.77
N GLU A 184 -4.91 19.35 -2.64
CA GLU A 184 -3.65 19.78 -3.27
C GLU A 184 -2.66 20.34 -2.25
N GLU A 185 -3.13 21.00 -1.18
CA GLU A 185 -2.22 21.53 -0.15
C GLU A 185 -1.58 20.41 0.67
N ILE A 186 -2.33 19.37 1.07
CA ILE A 186 -1.73 18.23 1.76
C ILE A 186 -0.77 17.46 0.84
N VAL A 187 -1.07 17.38 -0.46
CA VAL A 187 -0.15 16.82 -1.46
C VAL A 187 1.15 17.63 -1.52
N ASP A 188 1.07 18.96 -1.53
CA ASP A 188 2.25 19.84 -1.53
C ASP A 188 3.10 19.66 -0.27
N TYR A 189 2.49 19.68 0.92
CA TYR A 189 3.21 19.50 2.18
C TYR A 189 3.89 18.13 2.29
N LEU A 190 3.19 17.06 1.91
CA LEU A 190 3.75 15.71 1.90
C LEU A 190 4.84 15.54 0.84
N THR A 191 4.70 16.17 -0.32
CA THR A 191 5.73 16.17 -1.37
C THR A 191 7.01 16.83 -0.87
N THR A 192 6.90 17.99 -0.20
CA THR A 192 8.04 18.68 0.41
C THR A 192 8.69 17.83 1.50
N LEU A 193 7.89 17.22 2.39
CA LEU A 193 8.40 16.37 3.47
C LEU A 193 9.18 15.15 2.94
N VAL A 194 8.56 14.40 2.02
CA VAL A 194 9.16 13.17 1.48
C VAL A 194 10.36 13.50 0.59
N GLY A 195 10.23 14.48 -0.31
CA GLY A 195 11.32 14.91 -1.17
C GLY A 195 12.52 15.43 -0.37
N GLY A 196 12.27 16.30 0.62
CA GLY A 196 13.31 16.82 1.49
C GLY A 196 14.00 15.76 2.34
N ALA A 197 13.27 14.75 2.81
CA ALA A 197 13.85 13.63 3.55
C ALA A 197 14.74 12.75 2.66
N ILE A 198 14.32 12.45 1.42
CA ILE A 198 15.16 11.70 0.47
C ILE A 198 16.42 12.51 0.11
N GLU A 199 16.28 13.80 -0.15
CA GLU A 199 17.43 14.69 -0.40
C GLU A 199 18.39 14.74 0.79
N ALA A 200 17.87 14.79 2.02
CA ALA A 200 18.70 14.80 3.22
C ALA A 200 19.47 13.48 3.40
N VAL A 201 18.84 12.35 3.10
CA VAL A 201 19.44 11.01 3.10
C VAL A 201 20.55 10.90 2.06
N LEU A 202 20.31 11.37 0.84
CA LEU A 202 21.32 11.34 -0.22
C LEU A 202 22.51 12.25 0.12
N ARG A 203 22.23 13.45 0.66
CA ARG A 203 23.27 14.39 1.09
C ARG A 203 24.09 13.86 2.25
N SER A 204 23.50 13.16 3.22
CA SER A 204 24.26 12.58 4.34
C SER A 204 25.29 11.55 3.89
N GLU A 205 25.09 10.99 2.69
CA GLU A 205 25.97 10.01 2.07
C GLU A 205 26.86 10.60 0.95
N GLY A 206 26.86 11.93 0.80
CA GLY A 206 27.70 12.64 -0.18
C GLY A 206 27.16 12.65 -1.61
N VAL A 207 25.89 12.28 -1.83
CA VAL A 207 25.23 12.32 -3.15
C VAL A 207 24.45 13.63 -3.30
N GLU A 208 24.86 14.47 -4.25
CA GLU A 208 24.10 15.64 -4.69
C GLU A 208 23.32 15.30 -5.97
N LEU A 209 22.02 14.99 -5.82
CA LEU A 209 21.11 14.93 -6.96
C LEU A 209 20.56 16.33 -7.24
N GLY A 210 20.62 16.78 -8.50
CA GLY A 210 19.90 17.96 -8.94
C GLY A 210 18.39 17.75 -8.80
N PRO A 211 17.59 18.75 -8.35
CA PRO A 211 16.15 18.62 -8.12
C PRO A 211 15.34 18.19 -9.36
N ASP A 212 15.90 18.43 -10.55
CA ASP A 212 15.28 18.17 -11.85
C ASP A 212 15.97 17.06 -12.66
N GLU A 213 17.00 16.41 -12.10
CA GLU A 213 17.71 15.36 -12.83
C GLU A 213 16.84 14.09 -12.88
N PRO A 214 16.48 13.59 -14.07
CA PRO A 214 15.82 12.31 -14.19
C PRO A 214 16.79 11.24 -13.67
N VAL A 215 16.35 10.50 -12.66
CA VAL A 215 17.20 9.42 -12.16
C VAL A 215 17.01 8.22 -13.05
N ASP A 216 17.89 8.14 -14.04
CA ASP A 216 17.97 7.02 -14.97
C ASP A 216 18.76 5.87 -14.34
N LEU A 217 18.02 4.90 -13.78
CA LEU A 217 18.58 3.66 -13.23
C LEU A 217 19.20 2.75 -14.31
N GLN A 218 18.97 3.04 -15.60
CA GLN A 218 19.55 2.31 -16.73
C GLN A 218 20.85 2.90 -17.25
N ARG A 219 21.33 4.04 -16.74
CA ARG A 219 22.63 4.62 -17.10
C ARG A 219 23.81 3.87 -16.46
N LYS A 220 23.78 2.54 -16.50
CA LYS A 220 24.97 1.71 -16.36
C LYS A 220 25.78 1.87 -17.66
N GLU A 221 27.09 2.01 -17.53
CA GLU A 221 28.07 1.96 -18.63
C GLU A 221 28.23 3.25 -19.45
N THR A 222 28.98 4.23 -18.93
CA THR A 222 29.85 5.04 -19.82
C THR A 222 30.99 5.78 -19.11
N HIS A 223 31.03 5.86 -17.79
CA HIS A 223 32.12 6.56 -17.08
C HIS A 223 33.11 5.58 -16.44
N GLY A 224 33.70 4.73 -17.28
CA GLY A 224 34.66 3.73 -16.84
C GLY A 224 35.59 3.25 -17.95
N SER A 225 36.16 4.17 -18.73
CA SER A 225 37.42 3.95 -19.45
C SER A 225 37.91 5.25 -20.07
N GLN A 226 38.70 6.04 -19.32
CA GLN A 226 39.81 6.84 -19.85
C GLN A 226 40.79 7.13 -18.70
N ALA A 227 41.80 6.26 -18.57
CA ALA A 227 43.21 6.56 -18.28
C ALA A 227 43.97 5.23 -18.13
#